data_AF-A0A424MK02-F1
#
_entry.id   AF-A0A424MK02-F1
#
_cell.length_a   1.000
_cell.length_b   1.000
_cell.length_c   1.000
_cell.angle_alpha   90.00
_cell.angle_beta   90.00
_cell.angle_gamma   90.00
#
_symmetry.space_group_name_H-M   'P 1'
#
loop_
_entity.id
_entity.type
_entity.pdbx_description
1 polymer ?
#
loop_
_entity_poly.entity_id
_entity_poly.type
_entity_poly.pdbx_seq_one_letter_code
_entity_poly.pdbx_strand_id
1 'polypeptide(L)'
;MNEVLRYLSFGLLIIFNQILLGTNLWAVSPDIFFVHTLLFTTFVRKIPNIYFFILMGFLIDLFFSNISMPYTLIYTMIGLYLNFSNLKWIQRSLLEQLILIILVSLFLNILLFSTNNFSDDMEIRIFINPLLNSIIWSIIFINQRQKWLRNI
;
A
#
# COMPACT_ATOMS: atom_id res chain seq x y z
N MET A 1 -2.41 17.89 1.51
CA MET A 1 -2.72 17.25 2.81
C MET A 1 -1.72 17.75 3.83
N ASN A 2 -2.21 18.30 4.95
CA ASN A 2 -1.36 18.79 6.04
C ASN A 2 -0.57 17.62 6.65
N GLU A 3 0.65 17.85 7.16
CA GLU A 3 1.49 16.78 7.73
C GLU A 3 0.81 16.09 8.92
N VAL A 4 0.15 16.88 9.76
CA VAL A 4 -0.64 16.40 10.91
C VAL A 4 -1.73 15.41 10.48
N LEU A 5 -2.47 15.72 9.41
CA LEU A 5 -3.50 14.82 8.87
C LEU A 5 -2.92 13.51 8.36
N ARG A 6 -1.68 13.53 7.86
CA ARG A 6 -0.99 12.34 7.37
C ARG A 6 -0.68 11.37 8.50
N TYR A 7 -0.07 11.87 9.56
CA TYR A 7 0.25 11.05 10.74
C TYR A 7 -1.02 10.57 11.46
N LEU A 8 -2.04 11.44 11.58
CA LEU A 8 -3.34 11.04 12.14
C LEU A 8 -4.00 9.92 11.32
N SER A 9 -4.03 10.06 9.99
CA SER A 9 -4.59 9.02 9.13
C SER A 9 -3.82 7.70 9.27
N PHE A 10 -2.50 7.74 9.38
CA PHE A 10 -1.69 6.54 9.59
C PHE A 10 -1.96 5.89 10.95
N GLY A 11 -2.09 6.67 12.03
CA GLY A 11 -2.47 6.15 13.34
C GLY A 11 -3.83 5.46 13.34
N LEU A 12 -4.82 6.02 12.64
CA LEU A 12 -6.14 5.39 12.47
C LEU A 12 -6.06 4.06 11.70
N LEU A 13 -5.17 3.96 10.72
CA LEU A 13 -4.95 2.71 9.97
C LEU A 13 -4.37 1.60 10.84
N ILE A 14 -3.46 1.93 11.76
CA ILE A 14 -2.94 0.96 12.73
C ILE A 14 -4.09 0.37 13.56
N ILE A 15 -4.94 1.24 14.12
CA ILE A 15 -6.11 0.80 14.90
C ILE A 15 -7.03 -0.07 14.05
N PHE A 16 -7.33 0.35 12.82
CA PHE A 16 -8.22 -0.39 11.93
C PHE A 16 -7.65 -1.76 11.52
N ASN A 17 -6.35 -1.85 11.26
CA ASN A 17 -5.68 -3.11 10.95
C ASN A 17 -5.67 -4.07 12.15
N GLN A 18 -5.54 -3.55 13.37
CA GLN A 18 -5.67 -4.37 14.59
C GLN A 18 -7.06 -4.97 14.75
N ILE A 19 -8.11 -4.21 14.40
CA ILE A 19 -9.50 -4.73 14.41
C ILE A 19 -9.63 -5.86 13.40
N LEU A 20 -9.11 -5.71 12.18
CA LEU A 20 -9.19 -6.75 11.15
C LEU A 20 -8.48 -8.05 11.57
N LEU A 21 -7.33 -7.93 12.23
CA LEU A 21 -6.62 -9.08 12.80
C LEU A 21 -7.45 -9.74 13.91
N GLY A 22 -8.05 -8.93 14.80
CA GLY A 22 -8.90 -9.45 15.88
C GLY A 22 -10.19 -10.12 15.42
N THR A 23 -10.72 -9.76 14.24
CA THR A 23 -11.96 -10.35 13.69
C THR A 23 -11.72 -11.44 12.63
N ASN A 24 -10.48 -11.88 12.41
CA ASN A 24 -10.08 -12.80 11.33
C ASN A 24 -10.49 -12.37 9.90
N LEU A 25 -10.84 -11.09 9.71
CA LEU A 25 -11.17 -10.54 8.39
C LEU A 25 -9.92 -10.13 7.61
N TRP A 26 -8.76 -10.13 8.28
CA TRP A 26 -7.49 -9.75 7.68
C TRP A 26 -7.19 -10.56 6.42
N ALA A 27 -7.39 -11.88 6.42
CA ALA A 27 -7.08 -12.74 5.26
C ALA A 27 -7.83 -12.34 3.97
N VAL A 28 -9.05 -11.82 4.08
CA VAL A 28 -9.92 -11.46 2.94
C VAL A 28 -9.95 -9.94 2.70
N SER A 29 -9.14 -9.18 3.44
CA SER A 29 -9.09 -7.72 3.32
C SER A 29 -7.96 -7.25 2.39
N PRO A 30 -8.11 -6.09 1.72
CA PRO A 30 -7.01 -5.45 1.02
C PRO A 30 -5.94 -4.99 2.01
N ASP A 31 -4.72 -4.75 1.51
CA ASP A 31 -3.68 -4.18 2.36
C ASP A 31 -3.97 -2.68 2.53
N ILE A 32 -4.51 -2.32 3.69
CA ILE A 32 -5.03 -0.97 3.92
C ILE A 32 -3.90 0.06 3.88
N PHE A 33 -2.69 -0.30 4.33
CA PHE A 33 -1.53 0.60 4.27
C PHE A 33 -1.12 0.84 2.82
N PHE A 34 -1.07 -0.22 2.00
CA PHE A 34 -0.76 -0.09 0.59
C PHE A 34 -1.83 0.72 -0.16
N VAL A 35 -3.11 0.48 0.11
CA VAL A 35 -4.23 1.26 -0.44
C VAL A 35 -4.13 2.74 -0.04
N HIS A 36 -3.80 3.02 1.22
CA HIS A 36 -3.57 4.40 1.66
C HIS A 36 -2.42 5.05 0.90
N THR A 37 -1.34 4.32 0.64
CA THR A 37 -0.21 4.79 -0.17
C THR A 37 -0.65 5.09 -1.60
N LEU A 38 -1.50 4.27 -2.21
CA LEU A 38 -2.08 4.54 -3.55
C LEU A 38 -2.98 5.79 -3.59
N LEU A 39 -3.80 6.00 -2.56
CA LEU A 39 -4.58 7.24 -2.43
C LEU A 39 -3.63 8.43 -2.25
N PHE A 40 -2.61 8.27 -1.44
CA PHE A 40 -1.65 9.32 -1.17
C PHE A 40 -0.88 9.77 -2.42
N THR A 41 -0.45 8.83 -3.28
CA THR A 41 0.25 9.17 -4.54
C THR A 41 -0.63 9.85 -5.58
N THR A 42 -1.96 9.72 -5.49
CA THR A 42 -2.89 10.37 -6.43
C THR A 42 -3.27 11.78 -6.01
N PHE A 43 -3.48 12.02 -4.71
CA PHE A 43 -4.00 13.31 -4.23
C PHE A 43 -2.92 14.32 -3.82
N VAL A 44 -1.70 13.86 -3.53
CA VAL A 44 -0.65 14.75 -3.04
C VAL A 44 0.20 15.32 -4.17
N ARG A 45 0.35 16.66 -4.18
CA ARG A 45 1.08 17.39 -5.21
C ARG A 45 2.58 17.07 -5.26
N LYS A 46 3.19 16.78 -4.11
CA LYS A 46 4.61 16.48 -3.95
C LYS A 46 4.80 15.16 -3.21
N ILE A 47 5.47 14.21 -3.86
CA ILE A 47 5.81 12.92 -3.26
C ILE A 47 6.85 13.17 -2.14
N PRO A 48 6.68 12.57 -0.95
CA PRO A 48 7.64 12.64 0.14
C PRO A 48 8.95 11.94 -0.20
N ASN A 49 10.01 12.30 0.54
CA ASN A 49 11.29 11.64 0.43
C ASN A 49 11.18 10.15 0.81
N ILE A 50 12.08 9.33 0.26
CA ILE A 50 12.21 7.89 0.50
C ILE A 50 12.25 7.57 2.00
N TYR A 51 12.92 8.39 2.83
CA TYR A 51 12.98 8.20 4.29
C TYR A 51 11.60 8.16 4.96
N PHE A 52 10.62 8.89 4.43
CA PHE A 52 9.26 8.85 4.95
C PHE A 52 8.61 7.48 4.70
N PHE A 53 8.84 6.89 3.53
CA PHE A 53 8.34 5.55 3.22
C PHE A 53 9.03 4.49 4.07
N ILE A 54 10.36 4.58 4.24
CA ILE A 54 11.12 3.69 5.13
C ILE A 54 10.55 3.72 6.55
N LEU A 55 10.34 4.92 7.09
CA LEU A 55 9.78 5.09 8.43
C LEU A 55 8.38 4.47 8.54
N MET A 56 7.52 4.69 7.55
CA MET A 56 6.17 4.11 7.55
C MET A 56 6.22 2.57 7.52
N GLY A 57 7.03 1.98 6.64
CA GLY A 57 7.20 0.53 6.59
C GLY A 57 7.73 -0.05 7.91
N PHE A 58 8.73 0.61 8.51
CA PHE A 58 9.29 0.23 9.81
C PHE A 58 8.24 0.27 10.92
N LEU A 59 7.43 1.34 10.97
CA LEU A 59 6.36 1.44 11.96
C LEU A 59 5.32 0.33 11.77
N ILE A 60 4.92 0.02 10.53
CA ILE A 60 3.96 -1.07 10.28
C ILE A 60 4.55 -2.40 10.77
N ASP A 61 5.80 -2.72 10.42
CA ASP A 61 6.40 -3.97 10.87
C ASP A 61 6.51 -4.04 12.40
N LEU A 62 6.81 -2.93 13.07
CA LEU A 62 6.91 -2.88 14.54
C LEU A 62 5.58 -3.28 15.23
N PHE A 63 4.44 -2.97 14.62
CA PHE A 63 3.13 -3.34 15.16
C PHE A 63 2.61 -4.69 14.66
N PHE A 64 2.97 -5.10 13.44
CA PHE A 64 2.28 -6.18 12.72
C PHE A 64 3.21 -7.23 12.11
N SER A 65 4.50 -7.25 12.43
CA SER A 65 5.38 -8.34 12.03
C SER A 65 6.32 -8.77 13.16
N ASN A 66 6.61 -10.06 13.20
CA ASN A 66 7.61 -10.64 14.09
C ASN A 66 9.03 -10.15 13.77
N ILE A 67 9.28 -9.71 12.53
CA ILE A 67 10.57 -9.22 12.06
C ILE A 67 10.34 -7.85 11.41
N SER A 68 11.18 -6.87 11.75
CA SER A 68 11.12 -5.52 11.18
C SER A 68 11.66 -5.46 9.75
N MET A 69 11.04 -6.16 8.80
CA MET A 69 11.53 -6.31 7.43
C MET A 69 10.44 -6.29 6.33
N PRO A 70 9.31 -7.01 6.41
CA PRO A 70 8.39 -7.16 5.27
C PRO A 70 7.88 -5.84 4.70
N TYR A 71 7.23 -5.02 5.52
CA TYR A 71 6.71 -3.72 5.09
C TYR A 71 7.83 -2.71 4.87
N THR A 72 8.87 -2.72 5.71
CA THR A 72 10.03 -1.83 5.57
C THR A 72 10.66 -1.96 4.20
N LEU A 73 10.92 -3.19 3.75
CA LEU A 73 11.53 -3.46 2.46
C LEU A 73 10.63 -3.03 1.30
N ILE A 74 9.35 -3.41 1.36
CA ILE A 74 8.37 -3.07 0.32
C ILE A 74 8.20 -1.55 0.20
N TYR A 75 8.04 -0.84 1.32
CA TYR A 75 7.88 0.61 1.30
C TYR A 75 9.16 1.32 0.86
N THR A 76 10.34 0.77 1.15
CA THR A 76 11.60 1.28 0.59
C THR A 76 11.58 1.20 -0.93
N MET A 77 11.20 0.05 -1.50
CA MET A 77 11.10 -0.12 -2.96
C MET A 77 10.07 0.82 -3.58
N ILE A 78 8.89 0.97 -2.96
CA ILE A 78 7.85 1.91 -3.41
C ILE A 78 8.39 3.36 -3.37
N GLY A 79 9.05 3.75 -2.28
CA GLY A 79 9.62 5.08 -2.09
C GLY A 79 10.69 5.40 -3.14
N LEU A 80 11.57 4.43 -3.43
CA LEU A 80 12.57 4.54 -4.49
C LEU A 80 11.90 4.70 -5.86
N TYR A 81 10.97 3.80 -6.20
CA TYR A 81 10.28 3.84 -7.48
C TYR A 81 9.57 5.18 -7.72
N LEU A 82 8.86 5.69 -6.71
CA LEU A 82 8.11 6.93 -6.82
C LEU A 82 8.99 8.19 -6.87
N ASN A 83 10.13 8.21 -6.16
CA ASN A 83 11.02 9.37 -6.14
C ASN A 83 11.92 9.46 -7.38
N PHE A 84 12.32 8.32 -7.97
CA PHE A 84 13.17 8.27 -9.16
C PHE A 84 12.38 8.20 -10.48
N SER A 85 11.06 8.09 -10.42
CA SER A 85 10.21 8.11 -11.61
C SER A 85 10.03 9.52 -12.16
N ASN A 86 10.33 9.71 -13.44
CA ASN A 86 10.09 10.97 -14.16
C ASN A 86 8.59 11.26 -14.37
N LEU A 87 7.79 10.20 -14.51
CA LEU A 87 6.34 10.30 -14.67
C LEU A 87 5.65 10.19 -13.32
N LYS A 88 4.60 10.98 -13.11
CA LYS A 88 3.74 10.76 -11.93
C LYS A 88 3.06 9.40 -12.07
N TRP A 89 2.85 8.73 -10.94
CA TRP A 89 2.22 7.42 -10.89
C TRP A 89 0.96 7.33 -11.77
N ILE A 90 0.02 8.29 -11.62
CA ILE A 90 -1.25 8.35 -12.36
C ILE A 90 -1.09 8.49 -13.88
N GLN A 91 0.04 9.00 -14.37
CA GLN A 91 0.29 9.25 -15.81
C GLN A 91 0.73 7.98 -16.55
N ARG A 92 1.14 6.94 -15.82
CA ARG A 92 1.53 5.66 -16.40
C ARG A 92 0.31 4.91 -16.92
N SER A 93 0.56 3.93 -17.79
CA SER A 93 -0.53 3.10 -18.31
C SER A 93 -1.19 2.32 -17.17
N LEU A 94 -2.52 2.17 -17.23
CA LEU A 94 -3.26 1.41 -16.21
C LEU A 94 -2.74 -0.03 -16.11
N LEU A 95 -2.41 -0.65 -17.25
CA LEU A 95 -1.87 -2.01 -17.27
C LEU A 95 -0.55 -2.12 -16.49
N GLU A 96 0.39 -1.20 -16.72
CA GLU A 96 1.66 -1.16 -15.98
C GLU A 96 1.43 -0.96 -14.48
N GLN A 97 0.52 -0.06 -14.10
CA GLN A 97 0.18 0.17 -12.70
C GLN A 97 -0.40 -1.09 -12.05
N LEU A 98 -1.31 -1.79 -12.72
CA LEU A 98 -1.93 -3.02 -12.21
C LEU A 98 -0.90 -4.13 -12.05
N ILE A 99 -0.01 -4.33 -13.03
CA ILE A 99 1.07 -5.32 -12.95
C ILE A 99 1.96 -5.04 -11.74
N LEU A 100 2.37 -3.77 -11.54
CA LEU A 100 3.21 -3.38 -10.42
C LEU A 100 2.50 -3.57 -9.07
N ILE A 101 1.22 -3.22 -8.97
CA ILE A 101 0.42 -3.43 -7.76
C ILE A 101 0.34 -4.92 -7.43
N ILE A 102 0.08 -5.77 -8.43
CA ILE A 102 0.00 -7.21 -8.24
C ILE A 102 1.35 -7.76 -7.77
N LEU A 103 2.44 -7.39 -8.43
CA LEU A 103 3.79 -7.85 -8.09
C LEU A 103 4.20 -7.44 -6.67
N VAL A 104 4.00 -6.18 -6.31
CA VAL A 104 4.34 -5.66 -4.98
C VAL A 104 3.47 -6.31 -3.90
N SER A 105 2.17 -6.49 -4.16
CA SER A 105 1.26 -7.14 -3.22
C SER A 105 1.62 -8.62 -3.04
N LEU A 106 1.93 -9.35 -4.12
CA LEU A 106 2.37 -10.74 -4.03
C LEU A 106 3.66 -10.85 -3.21
N PHE A 107 4.65 -10.02 -3.53
CA PHE A 107 5.93 -10.06 -2.85
C PHE A 107 5.80 -9.72 -1.36
N LEU A 108 5.00 -8.72 -1.00
CA LEU A 108 4.69 -8.38 0.39
C LEU A 108 4.04 -9.57 1.12
N ASN A 109 3.01 -10.20 0.53
CA ASN A 109 2.31 -11.30 1.20
C ASN A 109 3.20 -12.55 1.35
N ILE A 110 4.09 -12.82 0.41
CA ILE A 110 5.10 -13.89 0.54
C ILE A 110 6.06 -13.58 1.70
N LEU A 111 6.54 -12.34 1.83
CA LEU A 111 7.40 -11.94 2.94
C LEU A 111 6.67 -12.06 4.30
N LEU A 112 5.42 -11.62 4.37
CA LEU A 112 4.60 -11.75 5.57
C LEU A 112 4.36 -13.21 5.95
N PHE A 113 4.15 -14.09 4.96
CA PHE A 113 4.05 -15.54 5.16
C PHE A 113 5.33 -16.14 5.72
N SER A 114 6.49 -15.73 5.20
CA SER A 114 7.77 -16.28 5.65
C SER A 114 8.20 -15.82 7.06
N THR A 115 7.67 -14.70 7.55
CA THR A 115 8.14 -14.05 8.78
C THR A 115 7.16 -14.14 9.94
N ASN A 116 5.86 -14.28 9.66
CA ASN A 116 4.83 -14.24 10.68
C ASN A 116 4.11 -15.57 10.81
N ASN A 117 3.77 -15.91 12.05
CA ASN A 117 2.91 -17.05 12.37
C ASN A 117 1.43 -16.61 12.41
N PHE A 118 1.00 -15.75 11.49
CA PHE A 118 -0.40 -15.34 11.45
C PHE A 118 -1.31 -16.55 11.12
N SER A 119 -2.57 -16.42 11.55
CA SER A 119 -3.64 -17.43 11.58
C SER A 119 -3.89 -18.19 10.27
N ASP A 120 -4.74 -19.20 10.37
CA ASP A 120 -5.44 -19.88 9.27
C ASP A 120 -5.87 -18.90 8.15
N ASP A 121 -5.87 -19.39 6.90
CA ASP A 121 -6.24 -18.67 5.65
C ASP A 121 -5.21 -17.70 5.04
N MET A 122 -3.95 -17.78 5.46
CA MET A 122 -2.85 -16.98 4.89
C MET A 122 -2.61 -17.29 3.39
N GLU A 123 -2.86 -18.53 2.96
CA GLU A 123 -2.79 -18.96 1.56
C GLU A 123 -3.81 -18.21 0.70
N ILE A 124 -5.02 -18.01 1.22
CA ILE A 124 -6.10 -17.29 0.52
C ILE A 124 -5.69 -15.83 0.31
N ARG A 125 -5.04 -15.22 1.31
CA ARG A 125 -4.60 -13.82 1.25
C ARG A 125 -3.60 -13.56 0.12
N ILE A 126 -2.69 -14.49 -0.16
CA ILE A 126 -1.69 -14.36 -1.25
C ILE A 126 -2.38 -14.07 -2.59
N PHE A 127 -3.57 -14.63 -2.83
CA PHE A 127 -4.34 -14.40 -4.06
C PHE A 127 -5.35 -13.26 -3.93
N ILE A 128 -6.10 -13.21 -2.84
CA ILE A 128 -7.17 -12.21 -2.67
C ILE A 128 -6.61 -10.80 -2.52
N ASN A 129 -5.53 -10.63 -1.76
CA ASN A 129 -5.01 -9.30 -1.45
C ASN A 129 -4.50 -8.53 -2.69
N PRO A 130 -3.67 -9.12 -3.59
CA PRO A 130 -3.30 -8.47 -4.85
C PRO A 130 -4.51 -8.11 -5.72
N LEU A 131 -5.51 -8.99 -5.80
CA LEU A 131 -6.73 -8.74 -6.57
C LEU A 131 -7.50 -7.55 -6.01
N LEU A 132 -7.77 -7.51 -4.69
CA LEU A 132 -8.49 -6.42 -4.06
C LEU A 132 -7.74 -5.08 -4.20
N ASN A 133 -6.42 -5.06 -4.00
CA ASN A 133 -5.61 -3.86 -4.19
C ASN A 133 -5.72 -3.35 -5.64
N SER A 134 -5.70 -4.25 -6.62
CA SER A 134 -5.81 -3.90 -8.05
C SER A 134 -7.21 -3.38 -8.43
N ILE A 135 -8.28 -3.95 -7.85
CA ILE A 135 -9.66 -3.50 -8.04
C ILE A 135 -9.84 -2.10 -7.45
N ILE A 136 -9.38 -1.89 -6.21
CA ILE A 136 -9.45 -0.59 -5.53
C ILE A 136 -8.69 0.46 -6.36
N TRP A 137 -7.50 0.12 -6.86
CA TRP A 137 -6.76 1.02 -7.74
C TRP A 137 -7.51 1.35 -9.02
N SER A 138 -8.12 0.35 -9.67
CA SER A 138 -8.91 0.56 -10.89
C SER A 138 -10.04 1.56 -10.66
N ILE A 139 -10.74 1.47 -9.52
CA ILE A 139 -11.79 2.41 -9.12
C ILE A 139 -11.22 3.82 -8.91
N ILE A 140 -10.10 3.94 -8.19
CA ILE A 140 -9.40 5.23 -7.97
C ILE A 140 -9.00 5.85 -9.31
N PHE A 141 -8.39 5.05 -10.20
CA PHE A 141 -7.90 5.50 -11.50
C PHE A 141 -9.05 6.02 -12.37
N ILE A 142 -10.15 5.28 -12.50
CA ILE A 142 -11.32 5.69 -13.29
C ILE A 142 -11.90 7.02 -12.77
N ASN A 143 -12.03 7.16 -11.44
CA ASN A 143 -12.58 8.36 -10.82
C ASN A 143 -11.66 9.59 -10.97
N GLN A 144 -10.34 9.40 -11.02
CA GLN A 144 -9.38 10.49 -11.18
C GLN A 144 -9.04 10.80 -12.65
N ARG A 145 -9.24 9.84 -13.57
CA ARG A 145 -8.91 9.96 -14.99
C ARG A 145 -9.53 11.22 -15.62
N GLN A 146 -10.81 11.48 -15.36
CA GLN A 146 -11.50 12.64 -15.93
C GLN A 146 -11.00 13.98 -15.40
N LYS A 147 -10.63 14.04 -14.11
CA LYS A 147 -10.06 15.25 -13.50
C LYS A 147 -8.67 15.55 -14.04
N TRP A 148 -7.93 14.51 -14.40
CA TRP A 148 -6.59 14.65 -14.95
C TRP A 148 -6.59 14.99 -16.45
N LEU A 149 -7.43 14.34 -17.27
CA LEU A 149 -7.56 14.63 -18.70
C LEU A 149 -7.99 16.08 -19.00
N ARG A 150 -8.62 16.77 -18.04
CA ARG A 150 -8.98 18.20 -18.15
C ARG A 150 -7.81 19.17 -17.88
N ASN A 151 -6.72 18.71 -17.29
CA ASN A 151 -5.56 19.52 -16.89
C ASN A 151 -4.30 19.24 -17.73
N ILE A 152 -4.47 18.57 -18.88
CA ILE A 152 -3.46 18.40 -19.95
C ILE A 152 -3.85 19.36 -21.07
#